data_AF-A0A965NMH9-F1
#
_entry.id   AF-A0A965NMH9-F1
#
_cell.length_a   1.000
_cell.length_b   1.000
_cell.length_c   1.000
_cell.angle_alpha   90.00
_cell.angle_beta   90.00
_cell.angle_gamma   90.00
#
_symmetry.space_group_name_H-M   'P 1'
#
loop_
_entity.id
_entity.type
_entity.pdbx_description
1 polymer ?
#
loop_
_entity_poly.entity_id
_entity_poly.type
_entity_poly.pdbx_seq_one_letter_code
_entity_poly.pdbx_strand_id
1 'polypeptide(L)'
;MSARKKAQATWGGRFSAGPAELMLRFGESVSFDHRLWAQDIRGSKAHATMLAQAGILTKKERDAILRGLDAIAKEIAAGKFAWSRDLEDVHMNIESALTKRVPAAAKLHTARSRNDQVATDVRLWIKDQ
;
A
#
# COMPACT_ATOMS: atom_id res chain seq x y z
N MET A 1 29.39 -6.24 -3.53
CA MET A 1 28.29 -5.24 -3.59
C MET A 1 27.05 -5.94 -4.11
N SER A 2 26.05 -6.19 -3.26
CA SER A 2 24.82 -6.88 -3.68
C SER A 2 23.98 -5.92 -4.53
N ALA A 3 23.70 -6.30 -5.77
CA ALA A 3 22.80 -5.55 -6.64
C ALA A 3 21.44 -5.43 -5.95
N ARG A 4 20.99 -4.20 -5.72
CA ARG A 4 19.69 -3.89 -5.12
C ARG A 4 18.61 -4.54 -6.00
N LYS A 5 17.96 -5.60 -5.51
CA LYS A 5 16.82 -6.23 -6.21
C LYS A 5 15.80 -5.12 -6.46
N LYS A 6 15.53 -4.79 -7.74
CA LYS A 6 14.45 -3.86 -8.11
C LYS A 6 13.17 -4.38 -7.45
N ALA A 7 12.41 -3.49 -6.82
CA ALA A 7 11.11 -3.85 -6.25
C ALA A 7 10.30 -4.51 -7.36
N GLN A 8 10.00 -5.79 -7.19
CA GLN A 8 9.23 -6.54 -8.16
C GLN A 8 7.77 -6.19 -7.91
N ALA A 9 7.04 -5.85 -8.97
CA ALA A 9 5.61 -5.62 -8.88
C ALA A 9 4.94 -6.81 -8.18
N THR A 10 3.86 -6.57 -7.44
CA THR A 10 3.13 -7.63 -6.70
C THR A 10 2.67 -8.78 -7.62
N TRP A 11 2.55 -8.51 -8.93
CA TRP A 11 2.20 -9.44 -10.00
C TRP A 11 3.42 -10.01 -10.77
N GLY A 12 4.63 -9.54 -10.49
CA GLY A 12 5.85 -9.82 -11.27
C GLY A 12 6.46 -11.22 -11.06
N GLY A 13 5.96 -12.02 -10.11
CA GLY A 13 6.52 -13.34 -9.77
C GLY A 13 6.39 -14.41 -10.87
N ARG A 14 5.60 -14.16 -11.91
CA ARG A 14 5.39 -15.08 -13.05
C ARG A 14 6.24 -14.78 -14.29
N PHE A 15 7.02 -13.71 -14.28
CA PHE A 15 7.79 -13.26 -15.45
C PHE A 15 9.27 -13.63 -15.31
N SER A 16 9.89 -14.04 -16.42
CA SER A 16 11.33 -14.36 -16.51
C SER A 16 12.23 -13.12 -16.60
N ALA A 17 11.66 -11.97 -16.95
CA ALA A 17 12.33 -10.68 -17.03
C ALA A 17 11.49 -9.59 -16.36
N GLY A 18 12.14 -8.49 -15.97
CA GLY A 18 11.44 -7.31 -15.45
C GLY A 18 10.64 -6.60 -16.54
N PRO A 19 9.62 -5.80 -16.15
CA PRO A 19 8.83 -5.03 -17.11
C PRO A 19 9.71 -4.01 -17.86
N ALA A 20 9.36 -3.76 -19.12
CA ALA A 20 9.99 -2.72 -19.91
C ALA A 20 9.73 -1.34 -19.30
N GLU A 21 10.66 -0.40 -19.47
CA GLU A 21 10.51 0.95 -18.88
C GLU A 21 9.25 1.68 -19.36
N LEU A 22 8.90 1.52 -20.64
CA LEU A 22 7.67 2.08 -21.20
C LEU A 22 6.42 1.51 -20.51
N MET A 23 6.42 0.22 -20.19
CA MET A 23 5.32 -0.43 -19.49
C MET A 23 5.17 0.13 -18.07
N LEU A 24 6.28 0.34 -17.36
CA LEU A 24 6.26 0.94 -16.03
C LEU A 24 5.72 2.38 -16.06
N ARG A 25 6.18 3.20 -17.02
CA ARG A 25 5.71 4.59 -17.16
C ARG A 25 4.24 4.69 -17.57
N PHE A 26 3.75 3.75 -18.37
CA PHE A 26 2.35 3.75 -18.80
C PHE A 26 1.41 3.15 -17.75
N GLY A 27 1.89 2.16 -16.99
CA GLY A 27 1.11 1.44 -15.99
C GLY A 27 1.06 2.10 -14.61
N GLU A 28 1.95 3.04 -14.32
CA GLU A 28 1.92 3.75 -13.04
C GLU A 28 0.70 4.67 -12.94
N SER A 29 0.07 4.65 -11.77
CA SER A 29 -1.00 5.56 -11.40
C SER A 29 -0.62 6.50 -10.27
N VAL A 30 0.49 6.28 -9.56
CA VAL A 30 0.92 7.11 -8.43
C VAL A 30 1.06 8.59 -8.76
N SER A 31 1.40 8.94 -10.01
CA SER A 31 1.44 10.33 -10.47
C SER A 31 0.12 11.08 -10.29
N PHE A 32 -1.02 10.36 -10.23
CA PHE A 32 -2.33 10.96 -10.00
C PHE A 32 -3.11 10.35 -8.83
N ASP A 33 -2.98 9.06 -8.52
CA ASP A 33 -3.79 8.38 -7.50
C ASP A 33 -3.26 8.57 -6.07
N HIS A 34 -2.05 9.14 -5.89
CA HIS A 34 -1.53 9.51 -4.57
C HIS A 34 -2.51 10.39 -3.78
N ARG A 35 -3.41 11.11 -4.47
CA ARG A 35 -4.51 11.89 -3.85
C ARG A 35 -5.44 11.04 -2.97
N LEU A 36 -5.52 9.72 -3.20
CA LEU A 36 -6.36 8.77 -2.48
C LEU A 36 -5.72 8.26 -1.18
N TRP A 37 -4.52 8.74 -0.82
CA TRP A 37 -3.76 8.20 0.32
C TRP A 37 -4.54 8.17 1.63
N ALA A 38 -5.37 9.18 1.89
CA ALA A 38 -6.12 9.28 3.13
C ALA A 38 -7.19 8.19 3.22
N GLN A 39 -7.83 7.89 2.09
CA GLN A 39 -8.84 6.86 1.96
C GLN A 39 -8.20 5.46 2.04
N ASP A 40 -7.09 5.23 1.35
CA ASP A 40 -6.35 3.96 1.42
C ASP A 40 -5.91 3.64 2.85
N ILE A 41 -5.34 4.63 3.57
CA ILE A 41 -4.95 4.45 4.98
C ILE A 41 -6.18 4.14 5.84
N ARG A 42 -7.28 4.87 5.66
CA ARG A 42 -8.53 4.66 6.42
C ARG A 42 -9.10 3.25 6.17
N GLY A 43 -9.18 2.84 4.91
CA GLY A 43 -9.62 1.50 4.51
C GLY A 43 -8.69 0.41 5.05
N SER A 44 -7.38 0.62 4.98
CA SER A 44 -6.38 -0.33 5.49
C SER A 44 -6.41 -0.50 7.01
N LYS A 45 -6.71 0.56 7.78
CA LYS A 45 -6.96 0.44 9.23
C LYS A 45 -8.20 -0.38 9.55
N ALA A 46 -9.28 -0.17 8.80
CA ALA A 46 -10.51 -0.96 8.95
C ALA A 46 -10.25 -2.44 8.61
N HIS A 47 -9.53 -2.71 7.51
CA HIS A 47 -9.15 -4.07 7.11
C HIS A 47 -8.25 -4.76 8.14
N ALA A 48 -7.22 -4.08 8.66
CA ALA A 48 -6.38 -4.61 9.73
C ALA A 48 -7.18 -4.98 10.99
N THR A 49 -8.20 -4.16 11.31
CA THR A 49 -9.09 -4.41 12.46
C THR A 49 -9.96 -5.64 12.21
N MET A 50 -10.52 -5.78 11.00
CA MET A 50 -11.30 -6.95 10.59
C MET A 50 -10.44 -8.23 10.61
N LEU A 51 -9.21 -8.20 10.08
CA LEU A 51 -8.30 -9.35 10.09
C LEU A 51 -7.97 -9.82 11.51
N ALA A 52 -7.88 -8.89 12.46
CA ALA A 52 -7.69 -9.23 13.87
C ALA A 52 -8.92 -9.88 14.51
N GLN A 53 -10.12 -9.41 14.14
CA GLN A 53 -11.37 -10.03 14.57
C GLN A 53 -11.54 -11.44 13.99
N ALA A 54 -11.10 -11.65 12.74
CA ALA A 54 -11.08 -12.95 12.08
C ALA A 54 -9.95 -13.89 12.58
N GLY A 55 -9.10 -13.45 13.50
CA GLY A 55 -8.01 -14.26 14.06
C GLY A 55 -6.77 -14.40 13.16
N ILE A 56 -6.71 -13.67 12.04
CA ILE A 56 -5.56 -13.70 11.11
C ILE A 56 -4.41 -12.84 11.64
N LEU A 57 -4.74 -11.73 12.32
CA LEU A 57 -3.79 -10.90 13.06
C LEU A 57 -4.02 -11.04 14.55
N THR A 58 -2.94 -11.06 15.33
CA THR A 58 -3.02 -10.82 16.77
C THR A 58 -3.36 -9.35 17.05
N LYS A 59 -3.90 -9.06 18.24
CA LYS A 59 -4.14 -7.66 18.69
C LYS A 59 -2.86 -6.82 18.61
N LYS A 60 -1.71 -7.39 19.00
CA LYS A 60 -0.40 -6.72 18.95
C LYS A 60 0.02 -6.38 17.52
N GLU A 61 -0.16 -7.29 16.58
CA GLU A 61 0.14 -7.06 15.16
C GLU A 61 -0.78 -5.98 14.56
N ARG A 62 -2.09 -6.06 14.82
CA ARG A 62 -3.05 -5.02 14.45
C ARG A 62 -2.62 -3.66 14.97
N ASP A 63 -2.32 -3.54 16.26
CA ASP A 63 -1.98 -2.26 16.87
C ASP A 63 -0.66 -1.70 16.31
N ALA A 64 0.29 -2.57 15.96
CA ALA A 64 1.51 -2.16 15.25
C ALA A 64 1.21 -1.64 13.85
N ILE A 65 0.34 -2.31 13.08
CA ILE A 65 -0.10 -1.86 11.76
C ILE A 65 -0.81 -0.51 11.85
N LEU A 66 -1.74 -0.33 12.78
CA LEU A 66 -2.47 0.93 12.95
C LEU A 66 -1.51 2.09 13.25
N ARG A 67 -0.57 1.91 14.19
CA ARG A 67 0.46 2.92 14.50
C ARG A 67 1.38 3.20 13.31
N GLY A 68 1.75 2.17 12.55
CA GLY A 68 2.56 2.31 11.34
C GLY A 68 1.85 3.16 10.27
N LEU A 69 0.57 2.88 10.04
CA LEU A 69 -0.29 3.66 9.14
C LEU A 69 -0.47 5.11 9.62
N ASP A 70 -0.62 5.34 10.93
CA ASP A 70 -0.65 6.69 11.51
C ASP A 70 0.65 7.47 11.25
N ALA A 71 1.80 6.81 11.40
CA ALA A 71 3.09 7.44 11.13
C ALA A 71 3.25 7.81 9.64
N ILE A 72 2.82 6.92 8.73
CA ILE A 72 2.83 7.20 7.28
C ILE A 72 1.90 8.37 6.95
N ALA A 73 0.68 8.38 7.50
CA ALA A 73 -0.27 9.47 7.30
C ALA A 73 0.33 10.83 7.70
N LYS A 74 1.01 10.88 8.85
CA LYS A 74 1.69 12.10 9.33
C LYS A 74 2.80 12.56 8.38
N GLU A 75 3.57 11.64 7.82
CA GLU A 75 4.63 11.98 6.85
C GLU A 75 4.06 12.50 5.54
N ILE A 76 3.00 11.87 5.03
CA ILE A 76 2.32 12.32 3.80
C ILE A 76 1.74 13.72 4.02
N ALA A 77 1.02 13.93 5.12
CA ALA A 77 0.44 15.24 5.46
C ALA A 77 1.50 16.33 5.65
N ALA A 78 2.70 15.97 6.13
CA ALA A 78 3.83 16.89 6.27
C ALA A 78 4.62 17.11 4.97
N GLY A 79 4.24 16.50 3.84
CA GLY A 79 4.97 16.56 2.58
C GLY A 79 6.34 15.87 2.61
N LYS A 80 6.58 14.98 3.59
CA LYS A 80 7.85 14.27 3.81
C LYS A 80 7.87 12.86 3.23
N PHE A 81 6.72 12.35 2.79
CA PHE A 81 6.63 11.02 2.20
C PHE A 81 7.12 11.04 0.74
N ALA A 82 8.11 10.20 0.44
CA ALA A 82 8.67 10.08 -0.90
C ALA A 82 7.90 9.04 -1.73
N TRP A 83 7.05 9.52 -2.64
CA TRP A 83 6.36 8.69 -3.61
C TRP A 83 7.33 8.15 -4.67
N SER A 84 7.18 6.88 -5.04
CA SER A 84 7.99 6.23 -6.07
C SER A 84 7.11 5.70 -7.18
N ARG A 85 7.42 6.06 -8.43
CA ARG A 85 6.78 5.48 -9.63
C ARG A 85 7.17 4.02 -9.86
N ASP A 86 8.27 3.56 -9.26
CA ASP A 86 8.64 2.14 -9.24
C ASP A 86 7.66 1.31 -8.37
N LEU A 87 6.87 1.98 -7.53
CA LEU A 87 5.76 1.42 -6.77
C LEU A 87 4.48 1.92 -7.44
N GLU A 88 4.12 1.28 -8.56
CA GLU A 88 3.06 1.62 -9.53
C GLU A 88 1.92 2.54 -9.05
N ASP A 89 1.30 2.23 -7.90
CA ASP A 89 0.12 2.91 -7.36
C ASP A 89 0.31 3.44 -5.92
N VAL A 90 -0.64 4.24 -5.44
CA VAL A 90 -0.71 4.72 -4.04
C VAL A 90 -0.64 3.58 -3.02
N HIS A 91 -1.28 2.46 -3.33
CA HIS A 91 -1.42 1.32 -2.43
C HIS A 91 -0.09 0.61 -2.22
N MET A 92 0.69 0.38 -3.28
CA MET A 92 2.02 -0.21 -3.24
C MET A 92 3.02 0.68 -2.53
N ASN A 93 2.91 2.00 -2.69
CA ASN A 93 3.72 2.96 -1.93
C ASN A 93 3.47 2.82 -0.42
N ILE A 94 2.21 2.82 0.01
CA ILE A 94 1.84 2.72 1.42
C ILE A 94 2.18 1.33 1.97
N GLU A 95 1.89 0.25 1.23
CA GLU A 95 2.19 -1.13 1.61
C GLU A 95 3.71 -1.37 1.76
N SER A 96 4.51 -0.87 0.81
CA SER A 96 5.98 -0.95 0.87
C SER A 96 6.53 -0.17 2.07
N ALA A 97 6.03 1.04 2.31
CA ALA A 97 6.45 1.85 3.45
C ALA A 97 6.07 1.18 4.78
N LEU A 98 4.87 0.60 4.87
CA LEU A 98 4.39 -0.06 6.07
C LEU A 98 5.18 -1.35 6.36
N THR A 99 5.47 -2.15 5.34
CA THR A 99 6.23 -3.40 5.48
C THR A 99 7.65 -3.17 5.98
N LYS A 100 8.28 -2.06 5.60
CA LYS A 100 9.59 -1.65 6.14
C LYS A 100 9.57 -1.32 7.64
N ARG A 101 8.41 -0.92 8.17
CA ARG A 101 8.23 -0.48 9.57
C ARG A 101 7.68 -1.57 10.47
N VAL A 102 6.82 -2.42 9.92
CA VAL A 102 6.01 -3.38 10.68
C VAL A 102 6.07 -4.75 9.97
N PRO A 103 6.78 -5.75 10.54
CA PRO A 103 6.88 -7.08 9.91
C PRO A 103 5.52 -7.73 9.60
N ALA A 104 4.52 -7.51 10.47
CA ALA A 104 3.18 -8.06 10.29
C ALA A 104 2.39 -7.44 9.12
N ALA A 105 2.85 -6.32 8.55
CA ALA A 105 2.18 -5.66 7.43
C ALA A 105 2.13 -6.54 6.17
N ALA A 106 3.03 -7.52 6.02
CA ALA A 106 2.98 -8.50 4.95
C ALA A 106 1.68 -9.35 4.97
N LYS A 107 0.97 -9.43 6.10
CA LYS A 107 -0.33 -10.09 6.25
C LYS A 107 -1.51 -9.17 5.92
N LEU A 108 -1.29 -7.86 5.76
CA LEU A 108 -2.37 -6.88 5.62
C LEU A 108 -3.17 -7.09 4.33
N HIS A 109 -2.55 -7.62 3.27
CA HIS A 109 -3.23 -7.88 2.01
C HIS A 109 -4.00 -9.21 1.97
N THR A 110 -3.99 -9.99 3.06
CA THR A 110 -4.74 -11.24 3.14
C THR A 110 -6.24 -10.99 2.93
N ALA A 111 -6.85 -11.80 2.06
CA ALA A 111 -8.27 -11.73 1.69
C ALA A 111 -8.72 -10.37 1.11
N ARG A 112 -7.80 -9.61 0.53
CA ARG A 112 -8.07 -8.34 -0.15
C ARG A 112 -7.47 -8.35 -1.55
N SER A 113 -8.16 -7.78 -2.53
CA SER A 113 -7.66 -7.53 -3.87
C SER A 113 -7.46 -6.02 -4.07
N ARG A 114 -6.63 -5.65 -5.05
CA ARG A 114 -6.53 -4.25 -5.44
C ARG A 114 -7.84 -3.73 -6.02
N ASN A 115 -8.66 -4.62 -6.61
CA ASN A 115 -9.96 -4.28 -7.20
C ASN A 115 -10.97 -3.74 -6.18
N ASP A 116 -11.16 -4.43 -5.06
CA ASP A 116 -12.10 -3.98 -4.01
C ASP A 116 -11.53 -2.81 -3.21
N GLN A 117 -10.21 -2.79 -3.01
CA GLN A 117 -9.53 -1.70 -2.33
C GLN A 117 -9.70 -0.37 -3.10
N VAL A 118 -9.34 -0.32 -4.38
CA VAL A 118 -9.47 0.92 -5.16
C VAL A 118 -10.93 1.36 -5.33
N ALA A 119 -11.86 0.41 -5.50
CA ALA A 119 -13.28 0.74 -5.56
C ALA A 119 -13.79 1.37 -4.25
N THR A 120 -13.29 0.89 -3.11
CA THR A 120 -13.60 1.45 -1.79
C THR A 120 -13.00 2.85 -1.65
N ASP A 121 -11.72 3.01 -1.99
CA ASP A 121 -11.00 4.28 -1.84
C ASP A 121 -11.62 5.39 -2.68
N VAL A 122 -11.97 5.08 -3.94
CA VAL A 122 -12.61 6.04 -4.84
C VAL A 122 -13.98 6.47 -4.31
N ARG A 123 -14.82 5.53 -3.85
CA ARG A 123 -16.15 5.88 -3.27
C ARG A 123 -16.01 6.75 -2.02
N LEU A 124 -15.04 6.42 -1.18
CA LEU A 124 -14.71 7.19 0.01
C LEU A 124 -14.22 8.59 -0.35
N TRP A 125 -13.39 8.71 -1.38
CA TRP A 125 -12.83 9.99 -1.82
C TRP A 125 -13.92 10.90 -2.38
N ILE A 126 -14.81 10.36 -3.23
CA ILE A 126 -15.97 11.08 -3.76
C ILE A 126 -16.89 11.57 -2.62
N LYS A 127 -17.09 10.75 -1.59
CA LYS A 127 -17.91 11.14 -0.42
C LYS A 127 -17.29 12.28 0.39
N ASP A 128 -15.97 12.38 0.41
CA ASP A 128 -15.24 13.42 1.13
C ASP A 128 -15.13 14.73 0.30
N GLN A 129 -15.60 14.75 -0.96
CA GLN A 129 -15.74 15.97 -1.78
C GLN A 129 -17.06 16.69 -1.49
#